data_AF-A0A2W7AR46-F1
#
_entry.id   AF-A0A2W7AR46-F1
#
_cell.length_a   1.000
_cell.length_b   1.000
_cell.length_c   1.000
_cell.angle_alpha   90.00
_cell.angle_beta   90.00
_cell.angle_gamma   90.00
#
_symmetry.space_group_name_H-M   'P 1'
#
loop_
_entity.id
_entity.type
_entity.pdbx_description
1 polymer ?
#
loop_
_entity_poly.entity_id
_entity_poly.type
_entity_poly.pdbx_seq_one_letter_code
_entity_poly.pdbx_strand_id
1 'polypeptide(L)'
;MCHLLAGYEFPWDVTRSLEVALLRTFCVPSVSVLLDKTGEFRYHAQKRYDDTGIVVSEVLKHGYDSPRGEAFVQRMNAIHRHYAIGNRDYLYVLSTFVYEPIRWCDRFGWRPFCQQERLACYYFWRAIGDRMGIHEIPPTYAAFEQFNREFEAEQFAYAPTNQRVAAATRRLLLSWFPAPTRPLVNWGLPCLLDPPLLAALGWQPTPVAVQQLANAALKVRSRLLRRLPPRTVPDFFVDQVIRSYPEGYTVEDIGPEALRSRL
;
A
#
# COMPACT_ATOMS: atom_id res chain seq x y z
N MET A 1 -19.32 0.50 1.32
CA MET A 1 -18.67 -0.84 1.30
C MET A 1 -17.18 -0.76 1.62
N CYS A 2 -16.34 -0.03 0.87
CA CYS A 2 -14.89 0.07 1.14
C CYS A 2 -14.55 0.52 2.58
N HIS A 3 -15.31 1.47 3.15
CA HIS A 3 -15.22 1.85 4.56
C HIS A 3 -15.32 0.65 5.51
N LEU A 4 -16.33 -0.21 5.33
CA LEU A 4 -16.54 -1.37 6.19
C LEU A 4 -15.42 -2.40 6.01
N LEU A 5 -14.97 -2.62 4.78
CA LEU A 5 -13.86 -3.52 4.48
C LEU A 5 -12.57 -3.07 5.18
N ALA A 6 -12.23 -1.77 5.07
CA ALA A 6 -10.99 -1.21 5.59
C ALA A 6 -11.00 -0.94 7.10
N GLY A 7 -12.15 -0.61 7.70
CA GLY A 7 -12.24 -0.26 9.11
C GLY A 7 -12.74 -1.38 10.03
N TYR A 8 -13.56 -2.30 9.53
CA TYR A 8 -14.30 -3.25 10.37
C TYR A 8 -13.96 -4.70 10.04
N GLU A 9 -14.01 -5.08 8.77
CA GLU A 9 -13.92 -6.49 8.36
C GLU A 9 -12.48 -6.98 8.22
N PHE A 10 -11.61 -6.16 7.61
CA PHE A 10 -10.24 -6.53 7.23
C PHE A 10 -9.17 -5.47 7.53
N PRO A 11 -9.23 -4.69 8.63
CA PRO A 11 -8.33 -3.54 8.83
C PRO A 11 -6.86 -3.90 8.76
N TRP A 12 -6.44 -4.92 9.52
CA TRP A 12 -5.05 -5.40 9.49
C TRP A 12 -4.64 -5.94 8.10
N ASP A 13 -5.54 -6.68 7.45
CA ASP A 13 -5.26 -7.31 6.15
C ASP A 13 -5.15 -6.26 5.04
N VAL A 14 -6.02 -5.24 5.05
CA VAL A 14 -5.93 -4.09 4.14
C VAL A 14 -4.63 -3.34 4.36
N THR A 15 -4.26 -2.98 5.60
CA THR A 15 -2.97 -2.30 5.86
C THR A 15 -1.78 -3.12 5.35
N ARG A 16 -1.70 -4.41 5.69
CA ARG A 16 -0.57 -5.27 5.26
C ARG A 16 -0.53 -5.47 3.75
N SER A 17 -1.68 -5.62 3.11
CA SER A 17 -1.76 -5.74 1.64
C SER A 17 -1.30 -4.46 0.92
N LEU A 18 -1.61 -3.28 1.47
CA LEU A 18 -1.18 -2.01 0.91
C LEU A 18 0.30 -1.72 1.12
N GLU A 19 0.93 -2.32 2.13
CA GLU A 19 2.39 -2.33 2.27
C GLU A 19 3.05 -3.19 1.18
N VAL A 20 2.44 -4.31 0.81
CA VAL A 20 2.87 -5.10 -0.35
C VAL A 20 2.66 -4.31 -1.63
N ALA A 21 1.53 -3.64 -1.79
CA ALA A 21 1.28 -2.72 -2.91
C ALA A 21 2.38 -1.65 -3.02
N LEU A 22 2.80 -1.05 -1.89
CA LEU A 22 3.90 -0.10 -1.86
C LEU A 22 5.21 -0.72 -2.37
N LEU A 23 5.57 -1.93 -1.92
CA LEU A 23 6.76 -2.63 -2.41
C LEU A 23 6.68 -2.95 -3.90
N ARG A 24 5.49 -3.27 -4.43
CA ARG A 24 5.26 -3.47 -5.87
C ARG A 24 5.57 -2.23 -6.69
N THR A 25 5.23 -1.04 -6.19
CA THR A 25 5.59 0.21 -6.88
C THR A 25 7.10 0.40 -7.03
N PHE A 26 7.90 -0.12 -6.10
CA PHE A 26 9.36 -0.02 -6.16
C PHE A 26 9.97 -0.91 -7.24
N CYS A 27 9.23 -1.89 -7.76
CA CYS A 27 9.71 -2.83 -8.77
C CYS A 27 9.64 -2.27 -10.19
N VAL A 28 8.99 -1.11 -10.36
CA VAL A 28 8.88 -0.39 -11.63
C VAL A 28 10.00 0.66 -11.69
N PRO A 29 10.99 0.54 -12.61
CA PRO A 29 12.16 1.42 -12.61
C PRO A 29 11.83 2.91 -12.75
N SER A 30 10.83 3.29 -13.56
CA SER A 30 10.40 4.69 -13.70
C SER A 30 9.93 5.28 -12.37
N VAL A 31 9.15 4.50 -11.60
CA VAL A 31 8.66 4.88 -10.27
C VAL A 31 9.80 4.93 -9.26
N SER A 32 10.62 3.88 -9.19
CA SER A 32 11.69 3.80 -8.18
C SER A 32 12.78 4.87 -8.38
N VAL A 33 13.10 5.24 -9.63
CA VAL A 33 14.02 6.34 -9.94
C VAL A 33 13.49 7.65 -9.39
N LEU A 34 12.20 7.94 -9.58
CA LEU A 34 11.59 9.15 -9.03
C LEU A 34 11.62 9.13 -7.49
N LEU A 35 11.22 8.02 -6.88
CA LEU A 35 11.20 7.86 -5.42
C LEU A 35 12.59 7.96 -4.78
N ASP A 36 13.63 7.44 -5.43
CA ASP A 36 15.01 7.57 -4.98
C ASP A 36 15.50 9.02 -5.12
N LYS A 37 15.14 9.69 -6.23
CA LYS A 37 15.51 11.08 -6.50
C LYS A 37 14.90 12.07 -5.50
N THR A 38 13.67 11.84 -5.03
CA THR A 38 13.06 12.72 -4.01
C THR A 38 13.81 12.67 -2.68
N GLY A 39 14.47 11.56 -2.37
CA GLY A 39 15.19 11.35 -1.11
C GLY A 39 14.28 11.07 0.10
N GLU A 40 12.96 11.15 -0.04
CA GLU A 40 12.00 10.99 1.07
C GLU A 40 12.10 9.61 1.72
N PHE A 41 12.24 8.53 0.94
CA PHE A 41 12.46 7.19 1.52
C PHE A 41 13.81 7.07 2.22
N ARG A 42 14.85 7.80 1.76
CA ARG A 42 16.18 7.71 2.34
C ARG A 42 16.29 8.47 3.66
N TYR A 43 15.70 9.66 3.74
CA TYR A 43 15.89 10.60 4.86
C TYR A 43 14.65 10.72 5.77
N HIS A 44 13.46 10.47 5.25
CA HIS A 44 12.18 10.69 5.94
C HIS A 44 11.23 9.48 5.82
N ALA A 45 11.80 8.26 5.82
CA ALA A 45 11.06 7.02 5.54
C ALA A 45 9.78 6.86 6.39
N GLN A 46 9.87 7.14 7.70
CA GLN A 46 8.74 7.02 8.63
C GLN A 46 7.62 7.98 8.25
N LYS A 47 7.93 9.26 8.03
CA LYS A 47 6.96 10.26 7.61
C LYS A 47 6.36 9.92 6.25
N ARG A 48 7.19 9.49 5.29
CA ARG A 48 6.72 9.09 3.95
C ARG A 48 5.72 7.92 4.02
N TYR A 49 5.97 6.94 4.89
CA TYR A 49 5.07 5.82 5.15
C TYR A 49 3.77 6.29 5.81
N ASP A 50 3.88 7.08 6.88
CA ASP A 50 2.74 7.60 7.63
C ASP A 50 1.84 8.49 6.76
N ASP A 51 2.42 9.38 5.96
CA ASP A 51 1.70 10.27 5.04
C ASP A 51 0.89 9.49 3.99
N THR A 52 1.45 8.41 3.41
CA THR A 52 0.67 7.53 2.52
C THR A 52 -0.48 6.89 3.26
N GLY A 53 -0.20 6.33 4.45
CA GLY A 53 -1.19 5.63 5.26
C GLY A 53 -2.35 6.55 5.63
N ILE A 54 -2.06 7.79 6.02
CA ILE A 54 -3.04 8.83 6.34
C ILE A 54 -3.93 9.12 5.14
N VAL A 55 -3.35 9.49 3.99
CA VAL A 55 -4.13 9.86 2.79
C VAL A 55 -5.08 8.72 2.40
N VAL A 56 -4.56 7.50 2.31
CA VAL A 56 -5.35 6.33 1.89
C VAL A 56 -6.44 6.02 2.91
N SER A 57 -6.10 6.05 4.20
CA SER A 57 -7.04 5.72 5.26
C SER A 57 -8.11 6.78 5.47
N GLU A 58 -7.80 8.06 5.35
CA GLU A 58 -8.76 9.17 5.42
C GLU A 58 -9.80 9.06 4.30
N VAL A 59 -9.35 8.78 3.08
CA VAL A 59 -10.25 8.62 1.93
C VAL A 59 -11.10 7.36 2.07
N LEU A 60 -10.56 6.24 2.58
CA LEU A 60 -11.34 5.02 2.87
C LEU A 60 -12.34 5.23 4.01
N LYS A 61 -11.97 6.00 5.04
CA LYS A 61 -12.79 6.24 6.23
C LYS A 61 -13.92 7.23 5.95
N HIS A 62 -13.64 8.33 5.27
CA HIS A 62 -14.63 9.39 5.09
C HIS A 62 -15.30 9.38 3.71
N GLY A 63 -14.68 8.72 2.72
CA GLY A 63 -15.12 8.73 1.33
C GLY A 63 -14.66 9.99 0.59
N TYR A 64 -14.39 9.85 -0.71
CA TYR A 64 -13.82 10.91 -1.55
C TYR A 64 -14.76 12.10 -1.82
N ASP A 65 -16.07 11.98 -1.55
CA ASP A 65 -17.06 13.06 -1.68
C ASP A 65 -17.33 13.81 -0.37
N SER A 66 -16.73 13.37 0.74
CA SER A 66 -16.81 14.11 2.00
C SER A 66 -15.83 15.28 2.00
N PRO A 67 -16.10 16.39 2.71
CA PRO A 67 -15.14 17.50 2.81
C PRO A 67 -13.75 17.06 3.29
N ARG A 68 -13.69 16.10 4.22
CA ARG A 68 -12.43 15.54 4.74
C ARG A 68 -11.70 14.71 3.69
N GLY A 69 -12.39 13.77 3.03
CA GLY A 69 -11.79 12.93 2.00
C GLY A 69 -11.36 13.72 0.77
N GLU A 70 -12.17 14.69 0.34
CA GLU A 70 -11.84 15.59 -0.75
C GLU A 70 -10.57 16.39 -0.45
N ALA A 71 -10.43 16.94 0.76
CA ALA A 71 -9.23 17.67 1.16
C ALA A 71 -7.95 16.82 1.04
N PHE A 72 -7.98 15.54 1.42
CA PHE A 72 -6.82 14.65 1.23
C PHE A 72 -6.58 14.27 -0.22
N VAL A 73 -7.62 14.11 -1.05
CA VAL A 73 -7.45 13.89 -2.50
C VAL A 73 -6.81 15.12 -3.14
N GLN A 74 -7.27 16.32 -2.79
CA GLN A 74 -6.68 17.58 -3.27
C GLN A 74 -5.23 17.73 -2.80
N ARG A 75 -4.93 17.42 -1.54
CA ARG A 75 -3.57 17.46 -1.00
C ARG A 75 -2.63 16.48 -1.71
N MET A 76 -3.08 15.25 -1.93
CA MET A 76 -2.34 14.26 -2.70
C MET A 76 -2.08 14.74 -4.13
N ASN A 77 -3.10 15.27 -4.81
CA ASN A 77 -2.97 15.82 -6.15
C ASN A 77 -1.97 16.98 -6.19
N ALA A 78 -1.97 17.87 -5.19
CA ALA A 78 -1.01 18.96 -5.08
C ALA A 78 0.43 18.44 -4.97
N ILE A 79 0.67 17.43 -4.14
CA ILE A 79 1.99 16.79 -4.01
C ILE A 79 2.41 16.18 -5.34
N HIS A 80 1.53 15.39 -5.95
CA HIS A 80 1.77 14.67 -7.19
C HIS A 80 2.04 15.59 -8.39
N ARG A 81 1.40 16.78 -8.49
CA ARG A 81 1.64 17.77 -9.56
C ARG A 81 3.09 18.29 -9.62
N HIS A 82 3.85 18.19 -8.53
CA HIS A 82 5.25 18.61 -8.51
C HIS A 82 6.20 17.63 -9.21
N TYR A 83 5.70 16.46 -9.61
CA TYR A 83 6.50 15.41 -10.22
C TYR A 83 5.94 15.02 -11.59
N ALA A 84 6.83 14.84 -12.56
CA ALA A 84 6.47 14.33 -13.89
C ALA A 84 6.26 12.81 -13.82
N ILE A 85 5.06 12.39 -13.42
CA ILE A 85 4.65 10.98 -13.35
C ILE A 85 3.84 10.64 -14.60
N GLY A 86 4.22 9.57 -15.30
CA GLY A 86 3.51 9.11 -16.49
C GLY A 86 2.15 8.51 -16.16
N ASN A 87 1.15 8.67 -17.04
CA ASN A 87 -0.20 8.14 -16.82
C ASN A 87 -0.22 6.62 -16.58
N ARG A 88 0.61 5.86 -17.31
CA ARG A 88 0.72 4.40 -17.13
C ARG A 88 1.22 4.00 -15.74
N ASP A 89 2.15 4.77 -15.17
CA ASP A 89 2.65 4.54 -13.81
C ASP A 89 1.57 4.86 -12.77
N TYR A 90 0.84 5.97 -12.95
CA TYR A 90 -0.34 6.26 -12.13
C TYR A 90 -1.38 5.14 -12.18
N LEU A 91 -1.70 4.68 -13.39
CA LEU A 91 -2.70 3.65 -13.62
C LEU A 91 -2.27 2.32 -12.98
N TYR A 92 -1.00 1.96 -13.08
CA TYR A 92 -0.45 0.80 -12.39
C TYR A 92 -0.55 0.94 -10.88
N VAL A 93 -0.07 2.06 -10.30
CA VAL A 93 -0.12 2.29 -8.85
C VAL A 93 -1.59 2.26 -8.36
N LEU A 94 -2.50 2.91 -9.07
CA LEU A 94 -3.94 2.87 -8.77
C LEU A 94 -4.49 1.43 -8.74
N SER A 95 -4.09 0.60 -9.72
CA SER A 95 -4.51 -0.80 -9.80
C SER A 95 -4.09 -1.61 -8.57
N THR A 96 -2.92 -1.32 -7.99
CA THR A 96 -2.44 -2.05 -6.81
C THR A 96 -3.34 -1.84 -5.58
N PHE A 97 -3.96 -0.66 -5.44
CA PHE A 97 -4.93 -0.39 -4.37
C PHE A 97 -6.23 -1.20 -4.51
N VAL A 98 -6.57 -1.64 -5.74
CA VAL A 98 -7.71 -2.53 -5.99
C VAL A 98 -7.31 -3.97 -5.70
N TYR A 99 -6.27 -4.46 -6.38
CA TYR A 99 -6.03 -5.89 -6.49
C TYR A 99 -5.22 -6.49 -5.35
N GLU A 100 -4.30 -5.74 -4.74
CA GLU A 100 -3.48 -6.29 -3.66
C GLU A 100 -4.30 -6.63 -2.40
N PRO A 101 -5.24 -5.78 -1.93
CA PRO A 101 -6.13 -6.17 -0.84
C PRO A 101 -7.00 -7.38 -1.16
N ILE A 102 -7.50 -7.49 -2.40
CA ILE A 102 -8.33 -8.61 -2.84
C ILE A 102 -7.51 -9.91 -2.85
N ARG A 103 -6.35 -9.91 -3.51
CA ARG A 103 -5.45 -11.07 -3.59
C ARG A 103 -4.93 -11.50 -2.21
N TRP A 104 -4.66 -10.52 -1.34
CA TRP A 104 -4.29 -10.79 0.04
C TRP A 104 -5.42 -11.48 0.80
N CYS A 105 -6.64 -10.94 0.75
CA CYS A 105 -7.77 -11.49 1.47
C CYS A 105 -8.18 -12.88 0.95
N ASP A 106 -8.03 -13.15 -0.35
CA ASP A 106 -8.21 -14.49 -0.92
C ASP A 106 -7.24 -15.53 -0.31
N ARG A 107 -6.03 -15.10 0.06
CA ARG A 107 -4.99 -15.97 0.61
C ARG A 107 -5.02 -16.06 2.14
N PHE A 108 -5.25 -14.93 2.81
CA PHE A 108 -4.98 -14.73 4.24
C PHE A 108 -6.11 -14.03 5.01
N GLY A 109 -7.13 -13.53 4.32
CA GLY A 109 -8.33 -13.01 4.97
C GLY A 109 -9.10 -14.13 5.66
N TRP A 110 -9.91 -13.79 6.66
CA TRP A 110 -10.79 -14.77 7.33
C TRP A 110 -11.88 -15.32 6.39
N ARG A 111 -12.18 -14.59 5.31
CA ARG A 111 -12.96 -14.99 4.14
C ARG A 111 -12.45 -14.23 2.89
N PRO A 112 -12.69 -14.74 1.67
CA PRO A 112 -12.49 -13.96 0.45
C PRO A 112 -13.52 -12.84 0.30
N PHE A 113 -13.21 -11.87 -0.56
CA PHE A 113 -14.18 -10.84 -0.95
C PHE A 113 -15.22 -11.43 -1.89
N CYS A 114 -16.49 -11.10 -1.66
CA CYS A 114 -17.56 -11.42 -2.59
C CYS A 114 -17.47 -10.54 -3.84
N GLN A 115 -18.25 -10.86 -4.88
CA GLN A 115 -18.21 -10.13 -6.14
C GLN A 115 -18.55 -8.64 -5.97
N GLN A 116 -19.53 -8.32 -5.13
CA GLN A 116 -19.94 -6.95 -4.85
C GLN A 116 -18.84 -6.16 -4.15
N GLU A 117 -18.10 -6.78 -3.22
CA GLU A 117 -16.97 -6.16 -2.52
C GLU A 117 -15.81 -5.87 -3.49
N ARG A 118 -15.48 -6.83 -4.38
CA ARG A 118 -14.46 -6.64 -5.42
C ARG A 118 -14.82 -5.50 -6.37
N LEU A 119 -16.07 -5.47 -6.84
CA LEU A 119 -16.56 -4.38 -7.69
C LEU A 119 -16.59 -3.04 -6.95
N ALA A 120 -16.97 -3.02 -5.67
CA ALA A 120 -16.93 -1.81 -4.86
C ALA A 120 -15.52 -1.24 -4.74
N CYS A 121 -14.52 -2.08 -4.50
CA CYS A 121 -13.11 -1.66 -4.50
C CYS A 121 -12.70 -1.07 -5.86
N TYR A 122 -13.05 -1.75 -6.96
CA TYR A 122 -12.78 -1.27 -8.31
C TYR A 122 -13.41 0.10 -8.60
N TYR A 123 -14.72 0.26 -8.36
CA TYR A 123 -15.39 1.54 -8.61
C TYR A 123 -14.90 2.66 -7.69
N PHE A 124 -14.60 2.35 -6.43
CA PHE A 124 -14.08 3.32 -5.47
C PHE A 124 -12.72 3.89 -5.92
N TRP A 125 -11.77 3.01 -6.27
CA TRP A 125 -10.46 3.45 -6.73
C TRP A 125 -10.50 4.05 -8.13
N ARG A 126 -11.39 3.58 -9.02
CA ARG A 126 -11.63 4.26 -10.31
C ARG A 126 -12.08 5.71 -10.09
N ALA A 127 -13.03 5.95 -9.20
CA ALA A 127 -13.53 7.30 -8.91
C ALA A 127 -12.45 8.21 -8.30
N ILE A 128 -11.50 7.65 -7.53
CA ILE A 128 -10.32 8.37 -7.07
C ILE A 128 -9.38 8.66 -8.25
N GLY A 129 -9.14 7.68 -9.12
CA GLY A 129 -8.33 7.86 -10.31
C GLY A 129 -8.84 8.97 -11.23
N ASP A 130 -10.16 9.04 -11.44
CA ASP A 130 -10.80 10.13 -12.18
C ASP A 130 -10.52 11.49 -11.53
N ARG A 131 -10.61 11.59 -10.18
CA ARG A 131 -10.30 12.81 -9.41
C ARG A 131 -8.81 13.16 -9.39
N MET A 132 -7.94 12.19 -9.64
CA MET A 132 -6.50 12.39 -9.82
C MET A 132 -6.13 12.83 -11.25
N GLY A 133 -7.09 12.84 -12.18
CA GLY A 133 -6.82 13.11 -13.59
C GLY A 133 -6.12 11.95 -14.30
N ILE A 134 -6.26 10.71 -13.81
CA ILE A 134 -5.74 9.51 -14.48
C ILE A 134 -6.66 9.19 -15.64
N HIS A 135 -6.08 9.00 -16.82
CA HIS A 135 -6.80 8.73 -18.05
C HIS A 135 -6.74 7.23 -18.41
N GLU A 136 -7.65 6.80 -19.28
CA GLU A 136 -7.66 5.44 -19.85
C GLU A 136 -7.75 4.32 -18.80
N ILE A 137 -8.42 4.58 -17.66
CA ILE A 137 -8.69 3.54 -16.66
C ILE A 137 -9.57 2.45 -17.33
N PRO A 138 -9.12 1.18 -17.39
CA PRO A 138 -9.86 0.16 -18.11
C PRO A 138 -11.29 0.01 -17.57
N PRO A 139 -12.30 -0.16 -18.45
CA PRO A 139 -13.69 0.08 -18.12
C PRO A 139 -14.33 -1.00 -17.23
N THR A 140 -13.69 -2.16 -17.09
CA THR A 140 -14.17 -3.29 -16.28
C THR A 140 -13.12 -3.75 -15.29
N TYR A 141 -13.57 -4.37 -14.19
CA TYR A 141 -12.71 -5.03 -13.21
C TYR A 141 -11.74 -6.01 -13.89
N ALA A 142 -12.23 -6.87 -14.79
CA ALA A 142 -11.39 -7.88 -15.44
C ALA A 142 -10.34 -7.26 -16.38
N ALA A 143 -10.71 -6.23 -17.14
CA ALA A 143 -9.76 -5.53 -18.03
C ALA A 143 -8.67 -4.80 -17.22
N PHE A 144 -9.03 -4.21 -16.08
CA PHE A 144 -8.06 -3.52 -15.25
C PHE A 144 -7.15 -4.50 -14.47
N GLU A 145 -7.65 -5.67 -14.11
CA GLU A 145 -6.83 -6.75 -13.54
C GLU A 145 -5.85 -7.30 -14.58
N GLN A 146 -6.30 -7.49 -15.82
CA GLN A 146 -5.45 -7.89 -16.93
C GLN A 146 -4.33 -6.87 -17.16
N PHE A 147 -4.67 -5.58 -17.26
CA PHE A 147 -3.69 -4.50 -17.35
C PHE A 147 -2.66 -4.56 -16.20
N ASN A 148 -3.09 -4.73 -14.94
CA ASN A 148 -2.18 -4.82 -13.81
C ASN A 148 -1.16 -5.95 -13.98
N ARG A 149 -1.60 -7.14 -14.41
CA ARG A 149 -0.73 -8.32 -14.57
C ARG A 149 0.22 -8.18 -15.76
N GLU A 150 -0.27 -7.65 -16.87
CA GLU A 150 0.55 -7.39 -18.06
C GLU A 150 1.60 -6.32 -17.78
N PHE A 151 1.21 -5.23 -17.09
CA PHE A 151 2.14 -4.18 -16.69
C PHE A 151 3.28 -4.74 -15.83
N GLU A 152 2.98 -5.60 -14.85
CA GLU A 152 4.01 -6.22 -14.02
C GLU A 152 4.92 -7.14 -14.82
N ALA A 153 4.37 -7.96 -15.72
CA ALA A 153 5.14 -8.83 -16.57
C ALA A 153 6.09 -8.05 -17.52
N GLU A 154 5.66 -6.88 -17.98
CA GLU A 154 6.42 -6.03 -18.89
C GLU A 154 7.45 -5.13 -18.17
N GLN A 155 7.08 -4.56 -17.01
CA GLN A 155 7.81 -3.45 -16.41
C GLN A 155 8.59 -3.81 -15.15
N PHE A 156 8.31 -4.95 -14.50
CA PHE A 156 9.10 -5.37 -13.35
C PHE A 156 10.50 -5.75 -13.81
N ALA A 157 11.46 -4.96 -13.38
CA ALA A 157 12.86 -5.19 -13.67
C ALA A 157 13.70 -4.72 -12.49
N TYR A 158 14.79 -5.43 -12.23
CA TYR A 158 15.75 -4.99 -11.25
C TYR A 158 16.37 -3.64 -11.67
N ALA A 159 16.42 -2.70 -10.73
CA ALA A 159 17.23 -1.49 -10.84
C ALA A 159 17.88 -1.17 -9.49
N PRO A 160 19.08 -0.55 -9.48
CA PRO A 160 19.73 -0.13 -8.23
C PRO A 160 18.87 0.80 -7.37
N THR A 161 18.01 1.61 -8.00
CA THR A 161 17.03 2.48 -7.33
C THR A 161 15.99 1.68 -6.56
N ASN A 162 15.45 0.60 -7.13
CA ASN A 162 14.51 -0.32 -6.47
C ASN A 162 15.11 -0.83 -5.15
N GLN A 163 16.35 -1.32 -5.22
CA GLN A 163 17.04 -1.86 -4.06
C GLN A 163 17.27 -0.80 -2.98
N ARG A 164 17.64 0.43 -3.36
CA ARG A 164 17.86 1.54 -2.40
C ARG A 164 16.59 1.94 -1.68
N VAL A 165 15.48 2.17 -2.40
CA VAL A 165 14.21 2.56 -1.78
C VAL A 165 13.65 1.41 -0.92
N ALA A 166 13.74 0.17 -1.40
CA ALA A 166 13.30 -0.99 -0.63
C ALA A 166 14.17 -1.24 0.61
N ALA A 167 15.49 -1.04 0.52
CA ALA A 167 16.39 -1.11 1.68
C ALA A 167 16.06 -0.04 2.72
N ALA A 168 15.71 1.17 2.28
CA ALA A 168 15.29 2.23 3.20
C ALA A 168 13.97 1.88 3.91
N THR A 169 12.97 1.39 3.18
CA THR A 169 11.72 0.88 3.75
C THR A 169 11.96 -0.31 4.68
N ARG A 170 12.86 -1.23 4.33
CA ARG A 170 13.25 -2.35 5.18
C ARG A 170 13.87 -1.89 6.51
N ARG A 171 14.77 -0.90 6.47
CA ARG A 171 15.34 -0.29 7.69
C ARG A 171 14.28 0.38 8.55
N LEU A 172 13.32 1.06 7.94
CA LEU A 172 12.16 1.63 8.63
C LEU A 172 11.37 0.55 9.37
N LEU A 173 10.95 -0.51 8.67
CA LEU A 173 10.17 -1.61 9.27
C LEU A 173 10.91 -2.22 10.46
N LEU A 174 12.22 -2.44 10.34
CA LEU A 174 13.04 -3.00 11.42
C LEU A 174 13.20 -2.05 12.61
N SER A 175 13.11 -0.74 12.40
CA SER A 175 13.22 0.24 13.49
C SER A 175 12.07 0.12 14.50
N TRP A 176 10.93 -0.42 14.08
CA TRP A 176 9.75 -0.65 14.94
C TRP A 176 9.94 -1.80 15.93
N PHE A 177 10.96 -2.64 15.73
CA PHE A 177 11.25 -3.78 16.58
C PHE A 177 12.46 -3.51 17.50
N PRO A 178 12.46 -4.08 18.72
CA PRO A 178 13.63 -4.06 19.59
C PRO A 178 14.88 -4.60 18.88
N ALA A 179 16.04 -3.99 19.13
CA ALA A 179 17.28 -4.34 18.43
C ALA A 179 17.62 -5.86 18.38
N PRO A 180 17.40 -6.65 19.46
CA PRO A 180 17.70 -8.09 19.44
C PRO A 180 16.84 -8.92 18.47
N THR A 181 15.61 -8.49 18.16
CA THR A 181 14.70 -9.25 17.28
C THR A 181 14.85 -8.88 15.81
N ARG A 182 15.52 -7.75 15.51
CA ARG A 182 15.69 -7.24 14.14
C ARG A 182 16.32 -8.26 13.18
N PRO A 183 17.36 -9.04 13.52
CA PRO A 183 17.92 -10.02 12.59
C PRO A 183 16.90 -11.08 12.14
N LEU A 184 16.08 -11.57 13.08
CA LEU A 184 15.04 -12.56 12.80
C LEU A 184 13.92 -11.96 11.93
N VAL A 185 13.43 -10.77 12.28
CA VAL A 185 12.43 -10.06 11.48
C VAL A 185 12.97 -9.79 10.08
N ASN A 186 14.21 -9.29 9.99
CA ASN A 186 14.89 -9.00 8.73
C ASN A 186 14.97 -10.22 7.82
N TRP A 187 15.26 -11.39 8.39
CA TRP A 187 15.32 -12.66 7.65
C TRP A 187 13.94 -13.15 7.20
N GLY A 188 12.89 -12.90 8.00
CA GLY A 188 11.52 -13.29 7.69
C GLY A 188 10.76 -12.37 6.73
N LEU A 189 11.16 -11.09 6.59
CA LEU A 189 10.48 -10.11 5.73
C LEU A 189 10.18 -10.60 4.30
N PRO A 190 11.10 -11.29 3.59
CA PRO A 190 10.85 -11.78 2.24
C PRO A 190 9.80 -12.91 2.16
N CYS A 191 9.38 -13.53 3.26
CA CYS A 191 8.59 -14.76 3.26
C CYS A 191 7.21 -14.67 2.60
N LEU A 192 6.65 -13.46 2.50
CA LEU A 192 5.31 -13.22 1.95
C LEU A 192 5.35 -12.59 0.56
N LEU A 193 6.54 -12.30 0.04
CA LEU A 193 6.75 -11.64 -1.25
C LEU A 193 6.91 -12.69 -2.35
N ASP A 194 6.31 -12.42 -3.52
CA ASP A 194 6.41 -13.32 -4.67
C ASP A 194 7.78 -13.21 -5.39
N PRO A 195 8.18 -14.24 -6.17
CA PRO A 195 9.49 -14.26 -6.81
C PRO A 195 9.77 -13.06 -7.77
N PRO A 196 8.83 -12.61 -8.62
CA PRO A 196 9.02 -11.39 -9.41
C PRO A 196 9.39 -10.16 -8.56
N LEU A 197 8.70 -9.97 -7.44
CA LEU A 197 9.00 -8.87 -6.52
C LEU A 197 10.41 -8.99 -5.93
N LEU A 198 10.76 -10.17 -5.42
CA LEU A 198 12.09 -10.40 -4.85
C LEU A 198 13.21 -10.16 -5.87
N ALA A 199 13.04 -10.63 -7.10
CA ALA A 199 13.99 -10.42 -8.18
C ALA A 199 14.16 -8.92 -8.51
N ALA A 200 13.06 -8.18 -8.66
CA ALA A 200 13.10 -6.76 -8.98
C ALA A 200 13.66 -5.90 -7.83
N LEU A 201 13.49 -6.32 -6.57
CA LEU A 201 14.06 -5.65 -5.40
C LEU A 201 15.52 -6.04 -5.11
N GLY A 202 16.05 -7.07 -5.78
CA GLY A 202 17.37 -7.64 -5.48
C GLY A 202 17.42 -8.31 -4.10
N TRP A 203 16.31 -8.90 -3.65
CA TRP A 203 16.19 -9.59 -2.37
C TRP A 203 16.27 -11.10 -2.57
N GLN A 204 16.95 -11.76 -1.63
CA GLN A 204 17.04 -13.22 -1.64
C GLN A 204 15.79 -13.84 -1.00
N PRO A 205 15.22 -14.89 -1.60
CA PRO A 205 14.11 -15.61 -1.01
C PRO A 205 14.54 -16.29 0.29
N THR A 206 13.65 -16.31 1.28
CA THR A 206 13.82 -17.12 2.48
C THR A 206 13.59 -18.61 2.13
N PRO A 207 14.18 -19.60 2.85
CA PRO A 207 13.96 -21.02 2.54
C PRO A 207 12.47 -21.38 2.44
N VAL A 208 12.12 -22.25 1.48
CA VAL A 208 10.71 -22.58 1.15
C VAL A 208 9.91 -23.03 2.38
N ALA A 209 10.52 -23.82 3.27
CA ALA A 209 9.88 -24.27 4.50
C ALA A 209 9.45 -23.10 5.41
N VAL A 210 10.24 -22.02 5.45
CA VAL A 210 9.96 -20.83 6.27
C VAL A 210 8.83 -20.02 5.63
N GLN A 211 8.84 -19.88 4.30
CA GLN A 211 7.73 -19.26 3.57
C GLN A 211 6.43 -20.02 3.83
N GLN A 212 6.46 -21.36 3.74
CA GLN A 212 5.31 -22.22 4.01
C GLN A 212 4.82 -22.07 5.46
N LEU A 213 5.73 -22.01 6.44
CA LEU A 213 5.39 -21.79 7.84
C LEU A 213 4.72 -20.41 8.04
N ALA A 214 5.25 -19.34 7.44
CA ALA A 214 4.65 -18.01 7.51
C ALA A 214 3.25 -17.98 6.88
N ASN A 215 3.09 -18.60 5.70
CA ASN A 215 1.79 -18.74 5.04
C ASN A 215 0.81 -19.56 5.91
N ALA A 216 1.27 -20.64 6.53
CA ALA A 216 0.46 -21.46 7.43
C ALA A 216 0.03 -20.69 8.68
N ALA A 217 0.93 -19.91 9.28
CA ALA A 217 0.63 -19.08 10.44
C ALA A 217 -0.48 -18.05 10.13
N LEU A 218 -0.41 -17.38 8.97
CA LEU A 218 -1.46 -16.46 8.53
C LEU A 218 -2.79 -17.17 8.25
N LYS A 219 -2.77 -18.37 7.69
CA LYS A 219 -3.98 -19.18 7.49
C LYS A 219 -4.59 -19.64 8.82
N VAL A 220 -3.77 -19.96 9.82
CA VAL A 220 -4.24 -20.26 11.18
C VAL A 220 -4.90 -19.02 11.79
N ARG A 221 -4.25 -17.85 11.72
CA ARG A 221 -4.85 -16.56 12.13
C ARG A 221 -6.22 -16.35 11.48
N SER A 222 -6.30 -16.49 10.15
CA SER A 222 -7.55 -16.36 9.38
C SER A 222 -8.68 -17.24 9.91
N ARG A 223 -8.40 -18.53 10.16
CA ARG A 223 -9.39 -19.50 10.69
C ARG A 223 -9.84 -19.16 12.11
N LEU A 224 -8.93 -18.64 12.95
CA LEU A 224 -9.26 -18.20 14.29
C LEU A 224 -10.16 -16.95 14.25
N LEU A 225 -9.79 -15.95 13.43
CA LEU A 225 -10.56 -14.71 13.27
C LEU A 225 -11.98 -14.98 12.78
N ARG A 226 -12.18 -15.96 11.88
CA ARG A 226 -13.51 -16.35 11.39
C ARG A 226 -14.48 -16.78 12.50
N ARG A 227 -13.97 -17.19 13.66
CA ARG A 227 -14.79 -17.62 14.81
C ARG A 227 -15.04 -16.50 15.84
N LEU A 228 -14.36 -15.37 15.71
CA LEU A 228 -14.56 -14.23 16.59
C LEU A 228 -15.79 -13.43 16.16
N PRO A 229 -16.46 -12.73 17.09
CA PRO A 229 -17.57 -11.85 16.74
C PRO A 229 -17.10 -10.72 15.81
N PRO A 230 -17.99 -10.20 14.94
CA PRO A 230 -17.70 -9.03 14.13
C PRO A 230 -17.28 -7.84 14.99
N ARG A 231 -16.36 -7.03 14.46
CA ARG A 231 -15.87 -5.82 15.12
C ARG A 231 -16.98 -4.76 15.14
N THR A 232 -17.17 -4.09 16.28
CA THR A 232 -18.19 -3.04 16.47
C THR A 232 -17.62 -1.62 16.48
N VAL A 233 -16.31 -1.47 16.69
CA VAL A 233 -15.58 -0.19 16.70
C VAL A 233 -14.58 -0.21 15.55
N PRO A 234 -14.46 0.82 14.72
CA PRO A 234 -13.52 0.80 13.60
C PRO A 234 -12.05 0.74 14.06
N ASP A 235 -11.19 0.25 13.17
CA ASP A 235 -9.75 0.10 13.37
C ASP A 235 -9.00 0.55 12.11
N PHE A 236 -9.26 1.79 11.66
CA PHE A 236 -8.55 2.37 10.52
C PHE A 236 -7.09 2.69 10.91
N PHE A 237 -6.21 2.82 9.91
CA PHE A 237 -4.82 3.24 10.15
C PHE A 237 -4.74 4.57 10.92
N VAL A 238 -5.67 5.50 10.63
CA VAL A 238 -5.77 6.81 11.29
C VAL A 238 -6.44 6.80 12.66
N ASP A 239 -6.97 5.65 13.09
CA ASP A 239 -7.45 5.47 14.47
C ASP A 239 -6.32 5.06 15.42
N GLN A 240 -5.15 4.72 14.88
CA GLN A 240 -3.96 4.31 15.63
C GLN A 240 -3.03 5.51 15.88
N VAL A 241 -2.15 5.38 16.88
CA VAL A 241 -1.09 6.38 17.11
C VAL A 241 -0.11 6.36 15.95
N ILE A 242 -0.01 7.47 15.22
CA ILE A 242 0.87 7.60 14.06
C ILE A 242 2.22 8.14 14.53
N ARG A 243 3.30 7.43 14.20
CA ARG A 243 4.64 7.68 14.76
C ARG A 243 5.17 9.07 14.42
N SER A 244 4.91 9.57 13.22
CA SER A 244 5.30 10.92 12.81
C SER A 244 4.40 12.02 13.37
N TYR A 245 3.23 11.67 13.91
CA TYR A 245 2.17 12.60 14.33
C TYR A 245 1.55 12.19 15.67
N PRO A 246 2.34 12.14 16.77
CA PRO A 246 1.85 11.67 18.07
C PRO A 246 0.74 12.56 18.65
N GLU A 247 0.74 13.86 18.33
CA GLU A 247 -0.26 14.84 18.76
C GLU A 247 -1.40 15.03 17.73
N GLY A 248 -1.45 14.16 16.71
CA GLY A 248 -2.35 14.31 15.56
C GLY A 248 -1.73 15.09 14.40
N TYR A 249 -2.51 15.26 13.34
CA TYR A 249 -2.11 15.90 12.08
C TYR A 249 -3.26 16.71 11.47
N THR A 250 -2.92 17.74 10.70
CA THR A 250 -3.85 18.42 9.78
C THR A 250 -3.59 17.99 8.33
N VAL A 251 -4.41 18.47 7.39
CA VAL A 251 -4.21 18.17 5.96
C VAL A 251 -2.90 18.79 5.45
N GLU A 252 -2.56 19.98 5.97
CA GLU A 252 -1.39 20.78 5.61
C GLU A 252 -0.08 20.15 6.08
N ASP A 253 -0.11 19.28 7.08
CA ASP A 253 1.06 18.55 7.57
C ASP A 253 1.54 17.48 6.59
N ILE A 254 0.64 16.97 5.74
CA ILE A 254 0.92 15.82 4.86
C ILE A 254 1.76 16.24 3.66
N GLY A 255 2.79 15.44 3.35
CA GLY A 255 3.70 15.64 2.24
C GLY A 255 5.11 16.07 2.65
N PRO A 256 6.05 16.13 1.70
CA PRO A 256 7.43 16.51 1.95
C PRO A 256 7.53 17.92 2.55
N GLU A 257 8.38 18.10 3.56
CA GLU A 257 8.55 19.40 4.22
C GLU A 257 8.99 20.49 3.23
N ALA A 258 9.88 20.14 2.29
CA ALA A 258 10.34 21.03 1.23
C ALA A 258 9.23 21.53 0.28
N LEU A 259 8.07 20.87 0.25
CA LEU A 259 6.94 21.26 -0.58
C LEU A 259 5.82 21.95 0.22
N ARG A 260 5.81 21.90 1.57
CA ARG A 260 4.67 22.36 2.37
C ARG A 260 4.23 23.80 2.08
N SER A 261 5.16 24.71 1.82
CA SER A 261 4.84 26.11 1.49
C SER A 261 4.26 26.33 0.08
N ARG A 262 4.23 25.29 -0.76
CA ARG A 262 3.80 25.32 -2.16
C ARG A 262 2.56 24.46 -2.44
N LEU A 263 2.01 23.83 -1.41
CA LEU A 263 0.90 22.87 -1.47
C LEU A 263 -0.36 23.47 -0.86
#